data_AF-A0A9W4MC99-F1
#
_entry.id   AF-A0A9W4MC99-F1
#
_cell.length_a   1.000
_cell.length_b   1.000
_cell.length_c   1.000
_cell.angle_alpha   90.00
_cell.angle_beta   90.00
_cell.angle_gamma   90.00
#
_symmetry.space_group_name_H-M   'P 1'
#
loop_
_entity.id
_entity.type
_entity.pdbx_description
1 polymer ?
#
loop_
_entity_poly.entity_id
_entity_poly.type
_entity_poly.pdbx_seq_one_letter_code
_entity_poly.pdbx_strand_id
1 'polypeptide(L)'
;MTTDSESEPEPGDGGSDPSLSAVMSERRRLTNLAYRLLGSQSAAEDAVRETYARWYAIPREDQDAVGSPGAWLTTVTSRICLDLLGSARAARALPAPGQAGAPADPADRVTLDESVSTAFLVVLGSMTPEERVAFVLHDVFRHPFTEVAEIVDRTPAACRRLALSARQRIRASQAAAAPDLLPGPPD
;
A
#
# COMPACT_ATOMS: atom_id res chain seq x y z
N MET A 1 -32.54 -39.36 -47.16
CA MET A 1 -31.57 -40.18 -46.42
C MET A 1 -30.41 -39.27 -46.09
N THR A 2 -30.48 -38.47 -45.01
CA THR A 2 -30.33 -38.81 -43.56
C THR A 2 -28.90 -38.48 -43.12
N THR A 3 -28.72 -37.25 -42.58
CA THR A 3 -28.18 -36.86 -41.24
C THR A 3 -26.66 -37.08 -41.07
N ASP A 4 -25.86 -36.09 -40.69
CA ASP A 4 -25.60 -35.62 -39.32
C ASP A 4 -24.79 -34.29 -39.40
N SER A 5 -25.14 -33.14 -38.78
CA SER A 5 -24.89 -32.75 -37.36
C SER A 5 -23.53 -33.26 -36.87
N GLU A 6 -22.50 -32.43 -36.67
CA GLU A 6 -22.12 -31.69 -35.45
C GLU A 6 -20.56 -31.66 -35.56
N SER A 7 -19.75 -30.69 -35.13
CA SER A 7 -19.86 -29.70 -34.08
C SER A 7 -18.98 -28.51 -34.49
N GLU A 8 -19.47 -27.30 -34.29
CA GLU A 8 -18.59 -26.15 -34.09
C GLU A 8 -17.67 -26.44 -32.89
N PRO A 9 -16.37 -26.10 -32.95
CA PRO A 9 -15.56 -26.09 -31.74
C PRO A 9 -16.06 -24.95 -30.86
N GLU A 10 -16.81 -25.30 -29.82
CA GLU A 10 -17.13 -24.43 -28.70
C GLU A 10 -15.88 -23.62 -28.29
N PRO A 11 -15.97 -22.29 -28.12
CA PRO A 11 -14.86 -21.52 -27.60
C PRO A 11 -14.58 -22.00 -26.18
N GLY A 12 -13.44 -22.68 -26.02
CA GLY A 12 -12.97 -23.20 -24.73
C GLY A 12 -13.13 -22.13 -23.67
N ASP A 13 -14.04 -22.41 -22.74
CA ASP A 13 -14.28 -21.66 -21.53
C ASP A 13 -12.93 -21.26 -20.92
N GLY A 14 -12.69 -19.95 -20.92
CA GLY A 14 -11.50 -19.32 -20.36
C GLY A 14 -11.53 -19.44 -18.84
N GLY A 15 -11.40 -20.68 -18.36
CA GLY A 15 -11.15 -21.02 -16.98
C GLY A 15 -9.86 -20.32 -16.59
N SER A 16 -10.01 -19.13 -16.02
CA SER A 16 -8.91 -18.37 -15.46
C SER A 16 -8.19 -19.29 -14.48
N ASP A 17 -6.95 -19.64 -14.81
CA ASP A 17 -6.14 -20.58 -14.06
C ASP A 17 -6.15 -20.15 -12.58
N PRO A 18 -6.69 -20.95 -11.64
CA PRO A 18 -6.94 -20.50 -10.27
C PRO A 18 -5.65 -20.00 -9.60
N SER A 19 -4.50 -20.57 -9.97
CA SER A 19 -3.18 -20.10 -9.55
C SER A 19 -2.84 -18.69 -10.07
N LEU A 20 -3.09 -18.41 -11.36
CA LEU A 20 -2.87 -17.09 -11.95
C LEU A 20 -3.78 -16.04 -11.31
N SER A 21 -5.05 -16.39 -11.07
CA SER A 21 -6.01 -15.49 -10.41
C SER A 21 -5.60 -15.15 -8.97
N ALA A 22 -5.05 -16.13 -8.24
CA ALA A 22 -4.51 -15.93 -6.90
C ALA A 22 -3.27 -15.02 -6.92
N VAL A 23 -2.34 -15.25 -7.85
CA VAL A 23 -1.14 -14.40 -8.04
C VAL A 23 -1.52 -12.97 -8.42
N MET A 24 -2.47 -12.80 -9.33
CA MET A 24 -2.98 -11.47 -9.72
C MET A 24 -3.66 -10.75 -8.55
N SER A 25 -4.40 -11.48 -7.73
CA SER A 25 -5.06 -10.94 -6.54
C SER A 25 -4.05 -10.51 -5.48
N GLU A 26 -3.02 -11.32 -5.24
CA GLU A 26 -1.93 -10.98 -4.31
C GLU A 26 -1.14 -9.78 -4.80
N ARG A 27 -0.79 -9.74 -6.09
CA ARG A 27 -0.10 -8.58 -6.68
C ARG A 27 -0.92 -7.30 -6.50
N ARG A 28 -2.23 -7.34 -6.73
CA ARG A 28 -3.13 -6.20 -6.51
C ARG A 28 -3.15 -5.77 -5.05
N ARG A 29 -3.21 -6.73 -4.12
CA ARG A 29 -3.15 -6.47 -2.67
C ARG A 29 -1.86 -5.75 -2.28
N LEU A 30 -0.71 -6.22 -2.77
CA LEU A 30 0.60 -5.61 -2.51
C LEU A 30 0.73 -4.22 -3.15
N THR A 31 0.21 -4.02 -4.36
CA THR A 31 0.19 -2.70 -5.01
C THR A 31 -0.66 -1.71 -4.20
N ASN A 32 -1.83 -2.13 -3.72
CA ASN A 32 -2.66 -1.30 -2.87
C ASN A 32 -1.96 -0.95 -1.54
N LEU A 33 -1.25 -1.91 -0.94
CA LEU A 33 -0.44 -1.69 0.25
C LEU A 33 0.64 -0.64 0.00
N ALA A 34 1.46 -0.84 -1.04
CA ALA A 34 2.55 0.05 -1.39
C ALA A 34 2.05 1.45 -1.78
N TYR A 35 0.91 1.54 -2.47
CA TYR A 35 0.27 2.83 -2.79
C TYR A 35 -0.17 3.58 -1.54
N ARG A 36 -0.77 2.90 -0.55
CA ARG A 36 -1.12 3.54 0.73
C ARG A 36 0.13 3.99 1.51
N LEU A 37 1.24 3.27 1.41
CA LEU A 37 2.50 3.64 2.06
C LEU A 37 3.23 4.79 1.36
N LEU A 38 3.31 4.77 0.03
CA LEU A 38 4.14 5.68 -0.75
C LEU A 38 3.37 6.90 -1.29
N GLY A 39 2.07 6.75 -1.52
CA GLY A 39 1.20 7.78 -2.12
C GLY A 39 1.42 7.99 -3.62
N SER A 40 2.17 7.10 -4.29
CA SER A 40 2.47 7.17 -5.71
C SER A 40 2.22 5.81 -6.36
N GLN A 41 1.44 5.79 -7.45
CA GLN A 41 1.10 4.56 -8.17
C GLN A 41 2.34 3.94 -8.83
N SER A 42 3.19 4.75 -9.46
CA SER A 42 4.43 4.27 -10.10
C SER A 42 5.39 3.69 -9.07
N ALA A 43 5.64 4.38 -7.97
CA ALA A 43 6.51 3.90 -6.90
C ALA A 43 5.97 2.61 -6.25
N ALA A 44 4.65 2.49 -6.11
CA ALA A 44 4.00 1.28 -5.61
C ALA A 44 4.21 0.09 -6.54
N GLU A 45 4.03 0.28 -7.85
CA GLU A 45 4.27 -0.78 -8.83
C GLU A 45 5.73 -1.21 -8.86
N ASP A 46 6.67 -0.27 -8.80
CA ASP A 46 8.10 -0.56 -8.78
C ASP A 46 8.51 -1.35 -7.54
N ALA A 47 7.99 -0.98 -6.36
CA ALA A 47 8.24 -1.73 -5.12
C ALA A 47 7.71 -3.18 -5.20
N VAL A 48 6.55 -3.38 -5.82
CA VAL A 48 5.98 -4.72 -6.02
C VAL A 48 6.78 -5.51 -7.05
N ARG A 49 7.17 -4.91 -8.18
CA ARG A 49 8.03 -5.56 -9.18
C ARG A 49 9.34 -6.02 -8.56
N GLU A 50 9.99 -5.16 -7.79
CA GLU A 50 11.21 -5.47 -7.03
C GLU A 50 10.97 -6.62 -6.03
N THR A 51 9.84 -6.63 -5.33
CA THR A 51 9.47 -7.71 -4.41
C THR A 51 9.40 -9.06 -5.13
N TYR A 52 8.69 -9.13 -6.26
CA TYR A 52 8.60 -10.36 -7.04
C TYR A 52 9.95 -10.76 -7.66
N ALA A 53 10.76 -9.80 -8.09
CA ALA A 53 12.11 -10.08 -8.58
C ALA A 53 12.96 -10.76 -7.49
N ARG A 54 12.89 -10.27 -6.24
CA ARG A 54 13.55 -10.91 -5.09
C ARG A 54 12.99 -12.29 -4.78
N TRP A 55 11.68 -12.49 -4.88
CA TRP A 55 11.05 -13.81 -4.69
C TRP A 55 11.60 -14.84 -5.68
N TYR A 56 11.62 -14.51 -6.97
CA TYR A 56 12.10 -15.42 -8.01
C TYR A 56 13.62 -15.63 -7.99
N ALA A 57 14.38 -14.74 -7.34
CA ALA A 57 15.82 -14.90 -7.14
C ALA A 57 16.17 -15.87 -6.00
N ILE A 58 15.22 -16.20 -5.11
CA ILE A 58 15.44 -17.18 -4.03
C ILE A 58 15.51 -18.59 -4.64
N PRO A 59 16.47 -19.44 -4.26
CA PRO A 59 16.49 -20.85 -4.66
C PRO A 59 15.17 -21.56 -4.33
N ARG A 60 14.72 -22.50 -5.17
CA ARG A 60 13.41 -23.17 -4.95
C ARG A 60 13.31 -23.87 -3.59
N GLU A 61 14.41 -24.47 -3.14
CA GLU A 61 14.54 -25.10 -1.83
C GLU A 61 14.27 -24.13 -0.66
N ASP A 62 14.74 -22.89 -0.79
CA ASP A 62 14.50 -21.82 0.19
C ASP A 62 13.10 -21.23 0.06
N GLN A 63 12.52 -21.20 -1.15
CA GLN A 63 11.11 -20.79 -1.34
C GLN A 63 10.16 -21.78 -0.67
N ASP A 64 10.44 -23.09 -0.77
CA ASP A 64 9.62 -24.14 -0.13
C ASP A 64 9.74 -24.11 1.40
N ALA A 65 10.86 -23.61 1.93
CA ALA A 65 11.02 -23.35 3.36
C ALA A 65 10.20 -22.14 3.86
N VAL A 66 9.77 -21.25 2.96
CA VAL A 66 8.86 -20.15 3.29
C VAL A 66 7.45 -20.70 3.48
N GLY A 67 7.08 -20.97 4.73
CA GLY A 67 5.76 -21.52 5.07
C GLY A 67 4.55 -20.66 4.64
N SER A 68 4.75 -19.36 4.37
CA SER A 68 3.71 -18.49 3.78
C SER A 68 4.32 -17.47 2.82
N PRO A 69 4.23 -17.70 1.49
CA PRO A 69 4.70 -16.75 0.49
C PRO A 69 4.06 -15.36 0.62
N GLY A 70 2.77 -15.29 0.96
CA GLY A 70 2.07 -14.00 1.13
C GLY A 70 2.59 -13.16 2.30
N ALA A 71 2.95 -13.81 3.42
CA ALA A 71 3.57 -13.12 4.56
C ALA A 71 4.97 -12.60 4.22
N TRP A 72 5.75 -13.40 3.48
CA TRP A 72 7.06 -13.00 3.00
C TRP A 72 6.97 -11.81 2.03
N LEU A 73 6.09 -11.88 1.03
CA LEU A 73 5.88 -10.80 0.06
C LEU A 73 5.46 -9.50 0.74
N THR A 74 4.49 -9.57 1.67
CA THR A 74 4.05 -8.41 2.46
C THR A 74 5.22 -7.79 3.24
N THR A 75 6.04 -8.63 3.87
CA THR A 75 7.22 -8.19 4.64
C THR A 75 8.22 -7.47 3.76
N VAL A 76 8.59 -8.07 2.62
CA VAL A 76 9.58 -7.51 1.70
C VAL A 76 9.07 -6.23 1.06
N THR A 77 7.83 -6.19 0.56
CA THR A 77 7.22 -4.97 0.02
C THR A 77 7.21 -3.85 1.07
N SER A 78 6.86 -4.17 2.32
CA SER A 78 6.78 -3.16 3.39
C SER A 78 8.16 -2.60 3.77
N ARG A 79 9.21 -3.44 3.79
CA ARG A 79 10.59 -3.01 4.01
C ARG A 79 11.09 -2.12 2.89
N ILE A 80 10.86 -2.49 1.63
CA ILE A 80 11.19 -1.64 0.47
C ILE A 80 10.49 -0.27 0.59
N CYS A 81 9.20 -0.26 0.95
CA CYS A 81 8.48 1.01 1.13
C CYS A 81 9.06 1.84 2.27
N LEU A 82 9.43 1.21 3.39
CA LEU A 82 10.05 1.88 4.54
C LEU A 82 11.38 2.54 4.15
N ASP A 83 12.23 1.82 3.42
CA ASP A 83 13.51 2.32 2.93
C ASP A 83 13.32 3.53 2.00
N LEU A 84 12.40 3.43 1.04
CA LEU A 84 12.08 4.52 0.11
C LEU A 84 11.57 5.78 0.85
N LEU A 85 10.73 5.61 1.87
CA LEU A 85 10.26 6.71 2.72
C LEU A 85 11.40 7.36 3.52
N GLY A 86 12.34 6.55 4.02
CA GLY A 86 13.55 7.01 4.68
C GLY A 86 14.44 7.82 3.73
N SER A 87 14.71 7.31 2.53
CA SER A 87 15.51 7.98 1.50
C SER A 87 14.89 9.31 1.06
N ALA A 88 13.58 9.35 0.81
CA ALA A 88 12.88 10.58 0.44
C ALA A 88 12.96 11.65 1.53
N ARG A 89 12.87 11.24 2.80
CA ARG A 89 13.02 12.17 3.94
C ARG A 89 14.45 12.69 4.08
N ALA A 90 15.45 11.83 3.88
CA ALA A 90 16.86 12.23 3.89
C ALA A 90 17.17 13.23 2.75
N ALA A 91 16.63 13.01 1.56
CA ALA A 91 16.78 13.93 0.43
C ALA A 91 16.18 15.32 0.73
N ARG A 92 15.04 15.39 1.42
CA ARG A 92 14.40 16.65 1.82
C ARG A 92 15.14 17.41 2.93
N ALA A 93 15.96 16.72 3.72
CA ALA A 93 16.74 17.32 4.81
C ALA A 93 17.99 18.05 4.31
N LEU A 94 18.43 17.80 3.07
CA LEU A 94 19.50 18.53 2.42
C LEU A 94 18.92 19.78 1.74
N PRO A 95 19.58 20.96 1.81
CA PRO A 95 19.14 22.15 1.10
C PRO A 95 19.31 21.94 -0.40
N ALA A 96 18.29 21.41 -1.05
CA ALA A 96 18.24 21.29 -2.50
C ALA A 96 17.86 22.65 -3.12
N PRO A 97 18.64 23.18 -4.09
CA PRO A 97 18.21 24.35 -4.84
C PRO A 97 17.00 23.95 -5.71
N GLY A 98 15.83 24.52 -5.40
CA GLY A 98 14.71 24.59 -6.33
C GLY A 98 13.77 23.38 -6.45
N GLN A 99 13.77 22.40 -5.54
CA GLN A 99 12.77 21.32 -5.56
C GLN A 99 11.70 21.55 -4.51
N ALA A 100 10.62 22.23 -4.92
CA ALA A 100 9.32 22.05 -4.31
C ALA A 100 8.99 20.55 -4.34
N GLY A 101 8.51 20.02 -3.21
CA GLY A 101 8.21 18.59 -3.06
C GLY A 101 7.41 18.08 -4.25
N ALA A 102 7.79 16.91 -4.77
CA ALA A 102 7.13 16.29 -5.91
C ALA A 102 5.61 16.40 -5.73
N PRO A 103 4.89 17.09 -6.63
CA PRO A 103 3.45 17.12 -6.57
C PRO A 103 2.95 15.69 -6.72
N ALA A 104 1.85 15.38 -6.03
CA ALA A 104 1.05 14.22 -6.37
C ALA A 104 0.80 14.22 -7.89
N ASP A 105 0.89 13.04 -8.48
CA ASP A 105 0.73 12.77 -9.91
C ASP A 105 -0.42 13.60 -10.52
N PRO A 106 -0.20 14.37 -11.61
CA PRO A 106 -1.17 15.35 -12.14
C PRO A 106 -2.42 14.77 -12.82
N ALA A 107 -2.96 13.63 -12.35
CA ALA A 107 -4.18 13.01 -12.87
C ALA A 107 -5.46 13.43 -12.11
N ASP A 108 -5.53 14.66 -11.58
CA ASP A 108 -6.62 15.12 -10.72
C ASP A 108 -7.90 15.50 -11.49
N ARG A 109 -8.86 14.58 -11.51
CA ARG A 109 -10.30 14.87 -11.68
C ARG A 109 -11.05 14.25 -10.50
N VAL A 110 -11.45 15.08 -9.55
CA VAL A 110 -11.74 14.62 -8.19
C VAL A 110 -13.24 14.44 -7.95
N THR A 111 -13.65 13.22 -7.60
CA THR A 111 -14.94 12.91 -6.96
C THR A 111 -14.79 13.00 -5.42
N LEU A 112 -15.88 12.94 -4.66
CA LEU A 112 -15.81 13.02 -3.19
C LEU A 112 -14.96 11.88 -2.58
N ASP A 113 -15.01 10.68 -3.18
CA ASP A 113 -14.22 9.51 -2.77
C ASP A 113 -12.72 9.74 -3.02
N GLU A 114 -12.38 10.37 -4.14
CA GLU A 114 -11.01 10.74 -4.49
C GLU A 114 -10.47 11.84 -3.55
N SER A 115 -11.31 12.80 -3.15
CA SER A 115 -10.93 13.85 -2.18
C SER A 115 -10.51 13.26 -0.82
N VAL A 116 -11.28 12.28 -0.34
CA VAL A 116 -11.00 11.59 0.94
C VAL A 116 -9.71 10.78 0.82
N SER A 117 -9.50 10.10 -0.32
CA SER A 117 -8.26 9.36 -0.59
C SER A 117 -7.04 10.27 -0.62
N THR A 118 -7.10 11.43 -1.28
CA THR A 118 -6.00 12.41 -1.32
C THR A 118 -5.73 13.02 0.04
N ALA A 119 -6.77 13.44 0.78
CA ALA A 119 -6.62 13.99 2.13
C ALA A 119 -5.95 12.98 3.08
N PHE A 120 -6.31 11.70 2.97
CA PHE A 120 -5.67 10.63 3.74
C PHE A 120 -4.18 10.47 3.40
N LEU A 121 -3.82 10.47 2.10
CA LEU A 121 -2.41 10.39 1.67
C LEU A 121 -1.58 11.58 2.16
N VAL A 122 -2.16 12.79 2.19
CA VAL A 122 -1.50 13.99 2.76
C VAL A 122 -1.21 13.81 4.24
N VAL A 123 -2.17 13.28 5.01
CA VAL A 123 -2.00 13.04 6.45
C VAL A 123 -0.90 12.00 6.69
N LEU A 124 -0.90 10.89 5.93
CA LEU A 124 0.19 9.90 5.98
C LEU A 124 1.54 10.53 5.62
N GLY A 125 1.54 11.44 4.64
CA GLY A 125 2.66 12.32 4.26
C GLY A 125 3.37 12.99 5.43
N SER A 126 2.62 13.35 6.47
CA SER A 126 3.12 14.08 7.65
C SER A 126 3.70 13.21 8.78
N MET A 127 3.55 11.89 8.71
CA MET A 127 4.03 10.93 9.71
C MET A 127 5.52 10.61 9.55
N THR A 128 6.15 9.98 10.55
CA THR A 128 7.44 9.30 10.31
C THR A 128 7.23 8.07 9.43
N PRO A 129 8.28 7.58 8.72
CA PRO A 129 8.19 6.34 7.95
C PRO A 129 7.65 5.16 8.77
N GLU A 130 8.13 5.01 10.01
CA GLU A 130 7.76 3.91 10.90
C GLU A 130 6.32 4.05 11.43
N GLU A 131 5.87 5.26 11.74
CA GLU A 131 4.47 5.53 12.11
C GLU A 131 3.52 5.16 10.98
N ARG A 132 3.86 5.55 9.75
CA ARG A 132 3.06 5.26 8.56
C ARG A 132 2.98 3.76 8.31
N VAL A 133 4.11 3.06 8.33
CA VAL A 133 4.17 1.61 8.11
C VAL A 133 3.39 0.87 9.20
N ALA A 134 3.59 1.23 10.47
CA ALA A 134 2.89 0.59 11.58
C ALA A 134 1.37 0.77 11.50
N PHE A 135 0.90 1.97 11.16
CA PHE A 135 -0.51 2.25 11.01
C PHE A 135 -1.14 1.55 9.80
N VAL A 136 -0.51 1.63 8.62
CA VAL A 136 -1.09 1.02 7.41
C VAL A 136 -1.15 -0.50 7.55
N LEU A 137 -0.08 -1.15 8.01
CA LEU A 137 -0.08 -2.61 8.16
C LEU A 137 -1.08 -3.09 9.21
N HIS A 138 -1.16 -2.41 10.36
CA HIS A 138 -2.05 -2.82 11.43
C HIS A 138 -3.50 -2.39 11.21
N ASP A 139 -3.75 -1.09 11.02
CA ASP A 139 -5.10 -0.53 11.02
C ASP A 139 -5.81 -0.73 9.66
N VAL A 140 -5.08 -0.77 8.54
CA VAL A 140 -5.67 -0.96 7.19
C VAL A 140 -5.65 -2.43 6.77
N PHE A 141 -4.50 -3.11 6.93
CA PHE A 141 -4.30 -4.49 6.47
C PHE A 141 -4.48 -5.55 7.57
N ARG A 142 -4.76 -5.14 8.82
CA ARG A 142 -5.03 -6.02 9.97
C ARG A 142 -3.90 -6.98 10.35
N HIS A 143 -2.65 -6.63 10.06
CA HIS A 143 -1.50 -7.41 10.53
C HIS A 143 -1.31 -7.26 12.05
N PRO A 144 -0.98 -8.33 12.78
CA PRO A 144 -0.67 -8.26 14.19
C PRO A 144 0.63 -7.47 14.44
N PHE A 145 0.74 -6.81 15.58
CA PHE A 145 1.92 -6.01 15.93
C PHE A 145 3.23 -6.81 16.02
N THR A 146 3.15 -8.14 16.13
CA THR A 146 4.30 -9.04 16.08
C THR A 146 4.92 -9.09 14.68
N GLU A 147 4.11 -9.22 13.63
CA GLU A 147 4.58 -9.19 12.24
C GLU A 147 5.08 -7.78 11.86
N VAL A 148 4.36 -6.75 12.29
CA VAL A 148 4.77 -5.35 12.04
C VAL A 148 6.12 -5.05 12.69
N ALA A 149 6.36 -5.57 13.91
CA ALA A 149 7.61 -5.42 14.64
C ALA A 149 8.83 -5.95 13.86
N GLU A 150 8.69 -7.09 13.20
CA GLU A 150 9.73 -7.68 12.35
C GLU A 150 10.03 -6.84 11.10
N ILE A 151 9.03 -6.12 10.59
CA ILE A 151 9.16 -5.26 9.42
C ILE A 151 9.91 -3.97 9.76
N VAL A 152 9.51 -3.29 10.85
CA VAL A 152 10.09 -1.99 11.25
C VAL A 152 11.32 -2.11 12.15
N ASP A 153 11.75 -3.35 12.46
CA ASP A 153 12.84 -3.67 13.38
C ASP A 153 12.68 -3.02 14.78
N ARG A 154 11.50 -3.23 15.39
CA ARG A 154 11.15 -2.70 16.71
C ARG A 154 10.40 -3.72 17.55
N THR A 155 10.20 -3.41 18.82
CA THR A 155 9.35 -4.24 19.69
C THR A 155 7.86 -4.04 19.36
N PRO A 156 6.99 -5.06 19.56
CA PRO A 156 5.55 -4.92 19.35
C PRO A 156 4.93 -3.78 20.19
N ALA A 157 5.50 -3.51 21.37
CA ALA A 157 5.09 -2.39 22.22
C ALA A 157 5.41 -1.03 21.58
N ALA A 158 6.56 -0.90 20.92
CA ALA A 158 6.90 0.31 20.17
C ALA A 158 5.97 0.49 18.96
N CYS A 159 5.65 -0.58 18.22
CA CYS A 159 4.70 -0.52 17.10
C CYS A 159 3.30 -0.04 17.54
N ARG A 160 2.82 -0.50 18.70
CA ARG A 160 1.55 0.01 19.29
C ARG A 160 1.58 1.51 19.53
N ARG A 161 2.70 2.05 20.03
CA ARG A 161 2.87 3.48 20.27
C ARG A 161 2.90 4.28 18.96
N LEU A 162 3.60 3.76 17.96
CA LEU A 162 3.64 4.35 16.61
C LEU A 162 2.25 4.42 15.98
N ALA A 163 1.50 3.31 16.01
CA ALA A 163 0.13 3.28 15.51
C ALA A 163 -0.81 4.22 16.29
N LEU A 164 -0.64 4.33 17.62
CA LEU A 164 -1.40 5.28 18.42
C LEU A 164 -1.08 6.74 18.04
N SER A 165 0.19 7.08 17.86
CA SER A 165 0.64 8.39 17.40
C SER A 165 0.03 8.75 16.04
N ALA A 166 0.08 7.81 15.09
CA ALA A 166 -0.54 7.96 13.78
C ALA A 166 -2.06 8.21 13.86
N ARG A 167 -2.78 7.44 14.69
CA ARG A 167 -4.23 7.65 14.93
C ARG A 167 -4.53 9.02 15.53
N GLN A 168 -3.73 9.49 16.48
CA GLN A 168 -3.90 10.82 17.06
C GLN A 168 -3.73 11.91 15.99
N ARG A 169 -2.77 11.73 15.08
CA ARG A 169 -2.54 12.66 13.97
C ARG A 169 -3.70 12.71 12.98
N ILE A 170 -4.28 11.56 12.64
CA ILE A 170 -5.48 11.48 11.79
C ILE A 170 -6.68 12.15 12.45
N ARG A 171 -6.87 11.94 13.76
CA ARG A 171 -7.96 12.61 14.49
C ARG A 171 -7.79 14.13 14.51
N ALA A 172 -6.56 14.61 14.72
CA ALA A 172 -6.26 16.04 14.70
C ALA A 172 -6.53 16.66 13.32
N SER A 173 -6.17 15.97 12.22
CA SER A 173 -6.46 16.48 10.86
C SER A 173 -7.95 16.49 10.54
N GLN A 174 -8.72 15.48 10.98
CA GLN A 174 -10.18 15.47 10.81
C GLN A 174 -10.85 16.61 11.56
N ALA A 175 -10.43 16.90 12.79
CA ALA A 175 -10.93 18.03 13.56
C ALA A 175 -10.61 19.38 12.90
N ALA A 176 -9.46 19.50 12.23
CA ALA A 176 -9.06 20.69 11.48
C ALA A 176 -9.76 20.85 10.12
N ALA A 177 -10.33 19.77 9.56
CA ALA A 177 -11.15 19.83 8.33
C ALA A 177 -12.63 20.14 8.61
N ALA A 178 -13.12 19.86 9.83
CA ALA A 178 -14.48 20.16 10.30
C ALA A 178 -14.81 21.61 10.78
N PRO A 179 -13.92 22.63 10.85
CA PRO A 179 -14.26 23.94 11.40
C PRO A 179 -15.24 24.78 10.56
N ASP A 180 -15.55 24.40 9.32
CA ASP A 180 -16.31 25.23 8.39
C ASP A 180 -17.84 24.99 8.40
N LEU A 181 -18.34 24.23 9.38
CA LEU A 181 -19.77 24.06 9.62
C LEU A 181 -20.26 24.94 10.78
N LEU A 182 -20.12 26.27 10.64
CA LEU A 182 -20.81 27.22 11.51
C LEU A 182 -22.27 27.38 11.05
N PRO A 183 -23.28 27.16 11.91
CA PRO A 183 -24.65 27.54 11.60
C PRO A 183 -24.70 29.07 11.40
N GLY A 184 -25.34 29.50 10.31
CA GLY A 184 -25.49 30.93 9.98
C GLY A 184 -26.16 31.74 11.09
N PRO A 185 -25.94 33.07 11.12
CA PRO A 185 -26.46 33.91 12.19
C PRO A 185 -28.00 33.85 12.24
N PRO A 186 -28.61 33.88 13.44
CA PRO A 186 -30.05 33.98 13.56
C PRO A 186 -30.53 35.35 13.05
N ASP A 187 -31.63 35.34 12.29
CA ASP A 187 -32.38 36.52 11.81
C ASP A 187 -32.86 37.43 12.96
#